data_AF-A0A5K1DUI6-F1
#
_entry.id   AF-A0A5K1DUI6-F1
#
_cell.length_a   1.000
_cell.length_b   1.000
_cell.length_c   1.000
_cell.angle_alpha   90.00
_cell.angle_beta   90.00
_cell.angle_gamma   90.00
#
_symmetry.space_group_name_H-M   'P 1'
#
loop_
_entity.id
_entity.type
_entity.pdbx_description
1 polymer ?
#
loop_
_entity_poly.entity_id
_entity_poly.type
_entity_poly.pdbx_seq_one_letter_code
_entity_poly.pdbx_strand_id
1 'polypeptide(L)' 'TEVNFLGQLRHPNLVKLIGYCSEDDHRLLVYEFMFRGSLENHLFR' A
#
# COMPACT_ATOMS: atom_id res chain seq x y z
N THR A 1 -8.92 -10.56 0.98
CA THR A 1 -8.95 -9.08 0.95
C THR A 1 -7.53 -8.57 0.91
N GLU A 2 -7.27 -7.42 0.29
CA GLU A 2 -5.94 -6.81 0.19
C GLU A 2 -5.21 -6.74 1.55
N VAL A 3 -5.95 -6.40 2.61
CA VAL A 3 -5.48 -6.40 4.00
C VAL A 3 -4.96 -7.77 4.47
N ASN A 4 -5.64 -8.88 4.16
CA ASN A 4 -5.21 -10.22 4.59
C ASN A 4 -3.91 -10.65 3.89
N PHE A 5 -3.76 -10.31 2.61
CA PHE A 5 -2.57 -10.67 1.85
C PHE A 5 -1.38 -9.78 2.22
N LEU A 6 -1.56 -8.45 2.20
CA LEU A 6 -0.50 -7.49 2.47
C LEU A 6 -0.12 -7.41 3.96
N GLY A 7 -1.04 -7.75 4.87
CA GLY A 7 -0.73 -7.83 6.31
C GLY A 7 0.22 -8.98 6.66
N GLN A 8 0.23 -10.05 5.88
CA GLN A 8 1.06 -11.24 6.11
C GLN A 8 2.39 -11.20 5.35
N LEU A 9 2.45 -10.46 4.23
CA LEU A 9 3.64 -10.39 3.39
C LEU A 9 4.58 -9.25 3.81
N ARG A 10 5.82 -9.59 4.14
CA ARG A 10 6.89 -8.63 4.42
C ARG A 10 8.07 -8.92 3.51
N HIS A 11 8.33 -8.04 2.54
CA HIS A 11 9.42 -8.19 1.58
C HIS A 11 10.00 -6.81 1.24
N PRO A 12 11.34 -6.65 1.09
CA PRO A 12 11.97 -5.35 0.81
C PRO A 12 11.53 -4.67 -0.50
N ASN A 13 10.97 -5.43 -1.45
CA ASN A 13 10.47 -4.90 -2.72
C ASN A 13 8.94 -4.79 -2.80
N LEU A 14 8.24 -4.96 -1.67
CA LEU A 14 6.80 -4.80 -1.59
C LEU A 14 6.48 -3.68 -0.60
N VAL A 15 5.59 -2.76 -1.02
CA VAL A 15 5.14 -1.67 -0.16
C VAL A 15 4.47 -2.24 1.10
N LYS A 16 4.91 -1.76 2.25
CA LYS A 16 4.39 -2.20 3.54
C LYS A 16 3.05 -1.55 3.85
N LEU A 17 2.04 -2.38 4.10
CA LEU A 17 0.80 -1.93 4.75
C LEU A 17 1.08 -1.68 6.24
N ILE A 18 0.84 -0.45 6.70
CA ILE A 18 1.01 -0.02 8.09
C ILE A 18 -0.30 -0.23 8.86
N GLY A 19 -1.44 0.02 8.24
CA GLY A 19 -2.76 -0.13 8.85
C GLY A 19 -3.90 0.04 7.84
N TYR A 20 -5.13 -0.13 8.32
CA TYR A 20 -6.33 0.04 7.54
C TYR A 20 -7.50 0.47 8.43
N CYS A 21 -8.50 1.10 7.84
CA CYS A 21 -9.82 1.28 8.43
C CYS A 21 -10.85 0.62 7.52
N SER A 22 -11.76 -0.15 8.11
CA SER A 22 -12.83 -0.86 7.42
C SER A 22 -14.09 -0.81 8.26
N GLU A 23 -14.61 0.40 8.46
CA GLU A 23 -15.81 0.68 9.25
C GLU A 23 -16.92 1.14 8.32
N ASP A 24 -18.07 0.45 8.35
CA ASP A 24 -19.24 0.71 7.50
C ASP A 24 -18.85 0.86 6.00
N ASP A 25 -19.12 2.03 5.42
CA ASP A 25 -18.78 2.39 4.05
C ASP A 25 -17.39 3.05 3.91
N HIS A 26 -16.66 3.22 5.02
CA HIS A 26 -15.34 3.81 5.03
C HIS A 26 -14.26 2.73 4.94
N ARG A 27 -13.54 2.73 3.81
CA ARG A 27 -12.41 1.83 3.55
C ARG A 27 -11.16 2.65 3.25
N LEU A 28 -10.18 2.58 4.14
CA LEU A 28 -8.92 3.30 4.03
C LEU A 28 -7.76 2.32 4.19
N LEU A 29 -6.69 2.54 3.42
CA LEU A 29 -5.44 1.79 3.52
C LEU A 29 -4.30 2.77 3.80
N VAL A 30 -3.46 2.43 4.77
CA VAL A 30 -2.31 3.24 5.16
C VAL A 30 -1.05 2.47 4.81
N TYR A 31 -0.33 2.97 3.80
CA TYR A 31 0.93 2.42 3.32
C TYR A 31 2.12 3.25 3.79
N GLU A 32 3.31 2.67 3.75
CA GLU A 32 4.54 3.48 3.80
C GLU A 32 4.61 4.46 2.62
N PHE A 33 5.17 5.63 2.85
CA PHE A 33 5.24 6.67 1.84
C PHE A 33 6.40 6.45 0.88
N MET A 34 6.10 6.33 -0.41
CA MET A 34 7.09 6.19 -1.48
C MET A 34 7.40 7.56 -2.09
N PHE A 35 8.40 8.25 -1.53
CA PHE A 35 8.72 9.64 -1.89
C PHE A 35 9.06 9.90 -3.37
N ARG A 36 9.46 8.86 -4.11
CA ARG A 36 9.78 8.98 -5.55
C ARG A 36 8.54 8.84 -6.45
N GLY A 37 7.39 8.42 -5.90
CA GLY A 37 6.18 8.18 -6.68
C GLY A 37 6.17 6.82 -7.37
N SER A 38 5.31 6.66 -8.37
CA SER A 38 5.11 5.40 -9.09
C SER A 38 6.21 5.17 -10.15
N LEU A 39 6.44 3.90 -10.48
CA LEU A 39 7.33 3.55 -11.59
C LEU A 39 6.86 4.12 -12.94
N GLU A 40 5.55 4.19 -13.16
CA GLU A 40 4.96 4.83 -14.34
C GLU A 40 5.43 6.29 -14.48
N ASN A 41 5.42 7.05 -13.38
CA ASN A 41 5.92 8.44 -13.38
C ASN A 41 7.42 8.53 -13.71
N HIS A 42 8.18 7.46 -13.47
CA HIS A 42 9.61 7.44 -13.81
C HIS A 42 9.88 7.01 -15.24
N LEU A 43 9.00 6.21 -15.84
CA LEU A 43 9.20 5.64 -17.17
C LEU A 43 8.51 6.42 -18.29
N PHE A 44 7.38 7.06 -18.01
CA PHE A 44 6.49 7.61 -19.05
C PHE A 44 6.09 9.07 -18.83
N ARG A 45 6.78 9.80 -17.95
CA ARG A 45 6.68 11.27 -17.85
C ARG A 45 7.50 11.99 -18.90
#